data_AF-A0A7C4ZME8-F1
#
_entry.id   AF-A0A7C4ZME8-F1
#
_cell.length_a   1.000
_cell.length_b   1.000
_cell.length_c   1.000
_cell.angle_alpha   90.00
_cell.angle_beta   90.00
_cell.angle_gamma   90.00
#
_symmetry.space_group_name_H-M   'P 1'
#
loop_
_entity.id
_entity.type
_entity.pdbx_description
1 polymer ?
#
loop_
_entity_poly.entity_id
_entity_poly.type
_entity_poly.pdbx_seq_one_letter_code
_entity_poly.pdbx_strand_id
1 'polypeptide(L)'
;MYPIAASFYYSLCEYSVLQPAQFIGIGNYVDLFTDEVFWKALGNTFFYAALSLPLGLVLSVAIALLLNTGVRGMAVYRTIFFLPSLMPVVAMAILWLWIFNGDYGVLNYAVSSSTGWISAQVAGLGRFLNQHGIESVGRALQAAAPILRIEGPPWLTDPAWSKPAFVLLSLWGVGHAVVIYLAGLQDVPAHLYEAAELDGANWLQKVRYVTLPMISPVIQFNLILGIIGSFQFFAAPYVMAPNGQPARSAYFYTMMLYDNAFPYLRMGYACAIAWVLFVIVLVCTLVALRVSSRHVHYEGM
;
A
#
# COMPACT_ATOMS: atom_id res chain seq x y z
N MET A 1 14.28 -28.02 5.44
CA MET A 1 14.23 -28.47 4.03
C MET A 1 13.05 -29.40 3.74
N TYR A 2 12.76 -30.38 4.61
CA TYR A 2 11.63 -31.32 4.42
C TYR A 2 10.27 -30.68 4.08
N PRO A 3 9.77 -29.62 4.77
CA PRO A 3 8.46 -29.03 4.45
C PRO A 3 8.39 -28.37 3.06
N ILE A 4 9.50 -27.78 2.62
CA ILE A 4 9.60 -27.13 1.30
C ILE A 4 9.55 -28.19 0.20
N ALA A 5 10.34 -29.26 0.34
CA ALA A 5 10.34 -30.36 -0.61
C ALA A 5 8.98 -31.07 -0.67
N ALA A 6 8.32 -31.26 0.48
CA ALA A 6 6.98 -31.83 0.55
C ALA A 6 5.94 -30.93 -0.15
N SER A 7 5.96 -29.62 0.07
CA SER A 7 5.09 -28.67 -0.63
C SER A 7 5.30 -28.70 -2.14
N PHE A 8 6.55 -28.79 -2.61
CA PHE A 8 6.84 -28.94 -4.04
C PHE A 8 6.36 -30.26 -4.61
N TYR A 9 6.50 -31.36 -3.87
CA TYR A 9 5.95 -32.64 -4.30
C TYR A 9 4.42 -32.59 -4.38
N TYR A 10 3.75 -32.01 -3.38
CA TYR A 10 2.29 -31.88 -3.39
C TYR A 10 1.77 -30.96 -4.47
N SER A 11 2.53 -29.96 -4.93
CA SER A 11 2.09 -29.14 -6.08
C SER A 11 2.01 -29.93 -7.38
N LEU A 12 2.67 -31.09 -7.47
CA LEU A 12 2.61 -32.02 -8.61
C LEU A 12 1.55 -33.12 -8.43
N CYS A 13 0.81 -33.09 -7.31
CA CYS A 13 -0.17 -34.11 -6.96
C CYS A 13 -1.58 -33.52 -6.90
N GLU A 14 -2.57 -34.32 -7.28
CA GLU A 14 -3.94 -34.12 -6.84
C GLU A 14 -4.00 -34.57 -5.39
N TYR A 15 -3.95 -33.60 -4.48
CA TYR A 15 -3.97 -33.83 -3.05
C TYR A 15 -5.10 -33.04 -2.40
N SER A 16 -6.05 -33.78 -1.84
CA SER A 16 -7.10 -33.30 -0.95
C SER A 16 -6.78 -33.79 0.45
N VAL A 17 -7.01 -32.99 1.49
CA VAL A 17 -6.79 -33.44 2.89
C VAL A 17 -7.55 -34.74 3.21
N LEU A 18 -8.63 -35.01 2.48
CA LEU A 18 -9.52 -36.17 2.65
C LEU A 18 -9.09 -37.40 1.84
N GLN A 19 -8.18 -37.25 0.87
CA GLN A 19 -7.79 -38.32 -0.05
C GLN A 19 -6.26 -38.44 -0.15
N PRO A 20 -5.72 -39.64 -0.44
CA PRO A 20 -4.28 -39.80 -0.63
C PRO A 20 -3.80 -38.99 -1.84
N ALA A 21 -2.59 -38.44 -1.75
CA ALA A 21 -1.98 -37.67 -2.84
C ALA A 21 -1.71 -38.57 -4.06
N GLN A 22 -2.30 -38.22 -5.21
CA GLN A 22 -2.05 -38.89 -6.49
C GLN A 22 -1.20 -38.00 -7.38
N PHE A 23 -0.12 -38.53 -7.95
CA PHE A 23 0.76 -37.74 -8.81
C PHE A 23 0.10 -37.47 -10.18
N ILE A 24 -0.07 -36.19 -10.52
CA ILE A 24 -0.69 -35.72 -11.76
C ILE A 24 0.28 -34.90 -12.63
N GLY A 25 1.55 -34.81 -12.23
CA GLY A 25 2.55 -34.00 -12.92
C GLY A 25 2.23 -32.50 -12.83
N ILE A 26 2.20 -31.80 -13.96
CA ILE A 26 1.98 -30.34 -13.99
C ILE A 26 0.51 -29.92 -14.05
N GLY A 27 -0.44 -30.84 -13.87
CA GLY A 27 -1.89 -30.57 -14.01
C GLY A 27 -2.37 -29.35 -13.24
N ASN A 28 -2.00 -29.24 -11.96
CA ASN A 28 -2.34 -28.08 -11.12
C ASN A 28 -1.87 -26.74 -11.71
N TYR A 29 -0.72 -26.71 -12.40
CA TYR A 29 -0.20 -25.49 -13.01
C TYR A 29 -0.96 -25.14 -14.28
N VAL A 30 -1.31 -26.14 -15.10
CA VAL A 30 -2.14 -25.92 -16.30
C VAL A 30 -3.48 -25.33 -15.90
N ASP A 31 -4.15 -25.95 -14.92
CA ASP A 31 -5.43 -25.47 -14.39
C ASP A 31 -5.31 -24.04 -13.87
N LEU A 32 -4.24 -23.76 -13.12
CA LEU A 32 -3.98 -22.43 -12.55
C LEU A 32 -3.85 -21.34 -13.61
N PHE A 33 -3.11 -21.59 -14.70
CA PHE A 33 -2.93 -20.60 -15.76
C PHE A 33 -4.16 -20.44 -16.66
N THR A 34 -5.08 -21.41 -16.66
CA THR A 34 -6.37 -21.30 -17.36
C THR A 34 -7.48 -20.67 -16.51
N ASP A 35 -7.28 -20.52 -15.20
CA ASP A 35 -8.27 -19.96 -14.28
C ASP A 35 -8.37 -18.43 -14.39
N GLU A 36 -9.56 -17.91 -14.72
CA GLU A 36 -9.81 -16.47 -14.76
C GLU A 36 -9.65 -15.82 -13.38
N VAL A 37 -9.93 -16.56 -12.30
CA VAL A 37 -9.81 -16.07 -10.92
C VAL A 37 -8.35 -15.86 -10.57
N PHE A 38 -7.45 -16.71 -11.06
CA PHE A 38 -6.01 -16.56 -10.90
C PHE A 38 -5.54 -15.24 -11.49
N TRP A 39 -5.88 -14.95 -12.75
CA TRP A 39 -5.45 -13.71 -13.40
C TRP A 39 -6.05 -12.47 -12.75
N LYS A 40 -7.29 -12.56 -12.25
CA LYS A 40 -7.92 -11.47 -11.51
C LYS A 40 -7.23 -11.21 -10.17
N ALA A 41 -6.96 -12.26 -9.39
CA ALA A 41 -6.29 -12.15 -8.10
C ALA A 41 -4.85 -11.64 -8.25
N LEU A 42 -4.14 -12.14 -9.27
CA LEU A 42 -2.81 -11.70 -9.63
C LEU A 42 -2.80 -10.21 -10.04
N GLY A 43 -3.73 -9.81 -10.92
CA GLY A 43 -3.88 -8.42 -11.35
C GLY A 43 -4.19 -7.46 -10.20
N ASN A 44 -5.03 -7.87 -9.24
CA ASN A 44 -5.32 -7.08 -8.05
C ASN A 44 -4.08 -6.90 -7.16
N THR A 45 -3.32 -7.98 -6.92
CA THR A 45 -2.08 -7.93 -6.15
C THR A 45 -1.02 -7.08 -6.84
N PHE A 46 -0.85 -7.20 -8.16
CA PHE A 46 0.08 -6.35 -8.92
C PHE A 46 -0.33 -4.88 -8.91
N PHE A 47 -1.61 -4.58 -9.10
CA PHE A 47 -2.11 -3.21 -8.99
C PHE A 47 -1.80 -2.63 -7.61
N TYR A 48 -2.09 -3.38 -6.55
CA TYR A 48 -1.77 -2.97 -5.19
C TYR A 48 -0.27 -2.77 -4.99
N ALA A 49 0.57 -3.71 -5.40
CA ALA A 49 2.03 -3.59 -5.26
C ALA A 49 2.59 -2.40 -6.05
N ALA A 50 2.15 -2.21 -7.30
CA ALA A 50 2.64 -1.14 -8.18
C ALA A 50 2.30 0.26 -7.65
N LEU A 51 1.21 0.42 -6.89
CA LEU A 51 0.81 1.70 -6.30
C LEU A 51 1.27 1.86 -4.85
N SER A 52 1.04 0.86 -3.99
CA SER A 52 1.35 0.96 -2.56
C SER A 52 2.85 1.06 -2.30
N LEU A 53 3.68 0.36 -3.09
CA LEU A 53 5.13 0.34 -2.85
C LEU A 53 5.81 1.67 -3.13
N PRO A 54 5.70 2.27 -4.34
CA PRO A 54 6.37 3.55 -4.59
C PRO A 54 5.81 4.64 -3.68
N LEU A 55 4.49 4.65 -3.46
CA LEU A 55 3.83 5.63 -2.60
C LEU A 55 4.32 5.51 -1.14
N GLY A 56 4.41 4.28 -0.62
CA GLY A 56 4.91 4.01 0.73
C GLY A 56 6.38 4.39 0.91
N LEU A 57 7.24 4.09 -0.08
CA LEU A 57 8.66 4.46 -0.06
C LEU A 57 8.85 5.98 -0.11
N VAL A 58 8.18 6.66 -1.05
CA VAL A 58 8.26 8.13 -1.17
C VAL A 58 7.75 8.80 0.10
N LEU A 59 6.62 8.35 0.64
CA LEU A 59 6.04 8.91 1.86
C LEU A 59 6.95 8.68 3.06
N SER A 60 7.51 7.48 3.23
CA SER A 60 8.38 7.17 4.36
C SER A 60 9.71 7.92 4.30
N VAL A 61 10.33 8.07 3.12
CA VAL A 61 11.51 8.92 2.94
C VAL A 61 11.18 10.38 3.23
N ALA A 62 10.05 10.89 2.72
CA ALA A 62 9.65 12.28 2.95
C ALA A 62 9.44 12.57 4.44
N ILE A 63 8.73 11.69 5.16
CA ILE A 63 8.53 11.81 6.60
C ILE A 63 9.87 11.71 7.35
N ALA A 64 10.73 10.77 6.98
CA ALA A 64 12.05 10.62 7.61
C ALA A 64 12.92 11.87 7.43
N LEU A 65 12.94 12.45 6.23
CA LEU A 65 13.66 13.71 5.94
C LEU A 65 13.11 14.88 6.75
N LEU A 66 11.78 15.00 6.85
CA LEU A 66 11.13 16.04 7.66
C LEU A 66 11.51 15.92 9.14
N LEU A 67 11.49 14.70 9.68
CA LEU A 67 11.87 14.44 11.07
C LEU A 67 13.38 14.61 11.31
N ASN A 68 14.23 14.45 10.29
CA ASN A 68 15.67 14.64 10.42
C ASN A 68 16.10 16.12 10.58
N THR A 69 15.18 17.09 10.46
CA THR A 69 15.50 18.53 10.55
C THR A 69 15.73 19.06 11.99
N GLY A 70 15.96 18.18 12.97
CA GLY A 70 16.20 18.57 14.36
C GLY A 70 14.93 19.00 15.12
N VAL A 71 13.78 18.42 14.77
CA VAL A 71 12.50 18.74 15.42
C VAL A 71 12.57 18.43 16.92
N ARG A 72 12.17 19.39 17.77
CA ARG A 72 12.10 19.18 19.22
C ARG A 72 11.14 18.04 19.54
N GLY A 73 11.59 17.04 20.30
CA GLY A 73 10.76 15.90 20.71
C GLY A 73 10.84 14.65 19.81
N MET A 74 11.98 14.41 19.15
CA MET A 74 12.18 13.23 18.27
C MET A 74 11.73 11.88 18.84
N ALA A 75 11.92 11.63 20.14
CA ALA A 75 11.48 10.40 20.78
C ALA A 75 9.96 10.21 20.75
N VAL A 76 9.21 11.32 20.86
CA VAL A 76 7.73 11.29 20.80
C VAL A 76 7.28 11.01 19.38
N TYR A 77 7.84 11.69 18.37
CA TYR A 77 7.50 11.45 16.97
C TYR A 77 7.82 10.02 16.53
N ARG A 78 9.00 9.49 16.88
CA ARG A 78 9.35 8.09 16.63
C ARG A 78 8.31 7.13 17.21
N THR A 79 7.86 7.38 18.44
CA THR A 79 6.81 6.59 19.09
C THR A 79 5.48 6.69 18.33
N ILE A 80 5.03 7.91 17.97
CA ILE A 80 3.76 8.12 17.24
C ILE A 80 3.73 7.37 15.91
N PHE A 81 4.80 7.44 15.13
CA PHE A 81 4.88 6.71 13.85
C PHE A 81 5.02 5.20 14.04
N PHE A 82 5.56 4.74 15.17
CA PHE A 82 5.69 3.32 15.47
C PHE A 82 4.40 2.70 16.04
N LEU A 83 3.59 3.47 16.78
CA LEU A 83 2.34 3.00 17.40
C LEU A 83 1.40 2.25 16.43
N PRO A 84 1.14 2.74 15.20
CA PRO A 84 0.39 2.01 14.18
C PRO A 84 0.88 0.58 13.93
N SER A 85 2.21 0.38 13.90
CA SER A 85 2.82 -0.92 13.60
C SER A 85 2.70 -1.95 14.73
N LEU A 86 2.40 -1.48 15.94
CA LEU A 86 2.16 -2.34 17.11
C LEU A 86 0.73 -2.88 17.16
N MET A 87 -0.20 -2.30 16.39
CA MET A 87 -1.57 -2.78 16.37
C MET A 87 -1.65 -4.14 15.68
N PRO A 88 -2.34 -5.13 16.27
CA PRO A 88 -2.64 -6.38 15.58
C PRO A 88 -3.36 -6.07 14.26
N VAL A 89 -2.91 -6.69 13.16
CA VAL A 89 -3.42 -6.40 11.81
C VAL A 89 -4.93 -6.56 11.71
N VAL A 90 -5.51 -7.52 12.42
CA VAL A 90 -6.98 -7.74 12.49
C VAL A 90 -7.68 -6.58 13.18
N ALA A 91 -7.14 -6.06 14.28
CA ALA A 91 -7.71 -4.90 14.98
C ALA A 91 -7.62 -3.63 14.11
N MET A 92 -6.49 -3.44 13.42
CA MET A 92 -6.31 -2.38 12.43
C MET A 92 -7.36 -2.52 11.31
N ALA A 93 -7.56 -3.71 10.76
CA ALA A 93 -8.54 -3.97 9.71
C ALA A 93 -9.98 -3.62 10.15
N ILE A 94 -10.36 -4.00 11.38
CA ILE A 94 -11.67 -3.66 11.96
C ILE A 94 -11.82 -2.14 12.14
N LEU A 95 -10.79 -1.46 12.62
CA LEU A 95 -10.80 0.00 12.74
C LEU A 95 -11.02 0.65 11.37
N TRP A 96 -10.34 0.16 10.33
CA TRP A 96 -10.49 0.69 8.99
C TRP A 96 -11.83 0.37 8.32
N LEU A 97 -12.52 -0.72 8.71
CA LEU A 97 -13.92 -0.95 8.30
C LEU A 97 -14.83 0.18 8.77
N TRP A 98 -14.62 0.70 9.99
CA TRP A 98 -15.36 1.86 10.49
C TRP A 98 -14.98 3.12 9.74
N ILE A 99 -13.69 3.34 9.46
CA ILE A 99 -13.22 4.52 8.74
C ILE A 99 -13.76 4.57 7.30
N PHE A 100 -13.76 3.43 6.60
CA PHE A 100 -14.22 3.30 5.21
C PHE A 100 -15.71 3.03 5.05
N ASN A 101 -16.47 3.01 6.14
CA ASN A 101 -17.92 2.83 6.07
C ASN A 101 -18.55 3.95 5.21
N GLY A 102 -19.37 3.58 4.23
CA GLY A 102 -19.96 4.52 3.29
C GLY A 102 -20.96 5.50 3.92
N ASP A 103 -21.71 5.03 4.91
CA ASP A 103 -22.86 5.74 5.49
C ASP A 103 -22.46 6.65 6.68
N TYR A 104 -21.54 6.18 7.52
CA TYR A 104 -21.12 6.88 8.74
C TYR A 104 -19.60 6.93 8.93
N GLY A 105 -18.81 6.57 7.92
CA GLY A 105 -17.36 6.49 8.06
C GLY A 105 -16.73 7.86 8.25
N VAL A 106 -15.70 7.91 9.09
CA VAL A 106 -15.00 9.15 9.47
C VAL A 106 -14.44 9.87 8.24
N LEU A 107 -13.92 9.15 7.24
CA LEU A 107 -13.39 9.76 6.02
C LEU A 107 -14.49 10.39 5.18
N ASN A 108 -15.60 9.68 4.94
CA ASN A 108 -16.72 10.22 4.17
C ASN A 108 -17.40 11.37 4.91
N TYR A 109 -17.52 11.28 6.23
CA TYR A 109 -18.00 12.37 7.06
C TYR A 109 -17.09 13.60 6.96
N ALA A 110 -15.76 13.44 7.03
CA ALA A 110 -14.82 14.54 6.92
C ALA A 110 -14.88 15.22 5.53
N VAL A 111 -14.93 14.43 4.46
CA VAL A 111 -15.06 14.94 3.07
C VAL A 111 -16.40 15.65 2.87
N SER A 112 -17.51 15.00 3.23
CA SER A 112 -18.85 15.58 3.05
C SER A 112 -19.09 16.81 3.93
N SER A 113 -18.52 16.85 5.14
CA SER A 113 -18.63 18.01 6.04
C SER A 113 -17.82 19.20 5.54
N SER A 114 -16.56 18.98 5.13
CA SER A 114 -15.70 20.06 4.61
C SER A 114 -16.25 20.62 3.30
N THR A 115 -16.63 19.75 2.36
CA THR A 115 -17.24 20.16 1.09
C THR A 115 -18.63 20.76 1.27
N GLY A 116 -19.42 20.26 2.23
CA GLY A 116 -20.70 20.84 2.63
C GLY A 116 -20.56 22.25 3.22
N TRP A 117 -19.54 22.50 4.04
CA TRP A 117 -19.25 23.83 4.57
C TRP A 117 -18.86 24.80 3.43
N ILE A 118 -17.97 24.39 2.52
CA ILE A 118 -17.58 25.20 1.35
C ILE A 118 -18.81 25.50 0.48
N SER A 119 -19.61 24.49 0.19
CA SER A 119 -20.88 24.61 -0.54
C SER A 119 -21.80 25.63 0.11
N ALA A 120 -21.94 25.60 1.44
CA ALA A 120 -22.76 26.53 2.20
C ALA A 120 -22.24 27.98 2.13
N GLN A 121 -20.91 28.18 2.19
CA GLN A 121 -20.30 29.50 2.01
C GLN A 121 -20.56 30.06 0.61
N VAL A 122 -20.40 29.23 -0.44
CA VAL A 122 -20.63 29.63 -1.84
C VAL A 122 -22.11 29.95 -2.09
N ALA A 123 -23.02 29.14 -1.57
CA ALA A 123 -24.46 29.43 -1.63
C ALA A 123 -24.82 30.70 -0.86
N GLY A 124 -24.21 30.94 0.29
CA GLY A 124 -24.36 32.15 1.10
C GLY A 124 -23.92 33.40 0.36
N LEU A 125 -22.73 33.36 -0.25
CA LEU A 125 -22.21 34.43 -1.09
C LEU A 125 -23.13 34.70 -2.28
N GLY A 126 -23.65 33.65 -2.94
CA GLY A 126 -24.61 33.80 -4.02
C GLY A 126 -25.91 34.50 -3.60
N ARG A 127 -26.45 34.17 -2.42
CA ARG A 127 -27.61 34.87 -1.84
C ARG A 127 -27.30 36.35 -1.54
N PHE A 128 -26.13 36.64 -0.98
CA PHE A 128 -25.70 38.00 -0.68
C PHE A 128 -25.57 38.85 -1.95
N LEU A 129 -24.94 38.33 -3.00
CA LEU A 129 -24.76 39.05 -4.27
C LEU A 129 -26.08 39.32 -4.99
N ASN A 130 -27.02 38.36 -4.95
CA ASN A 130 -28.37 38.57 -5.47
C ASN A 130 -29.10 39.70 -4.72
N GLN A 131 -28.95 39.79 -3.39
CA GLN A 131 -29.56 40.87 -2.60
C GLN A 131 -28.97 42.25 -2.92
N HIS A 132 -27.74 42.33 -3.44
CA HIS A 132 -27.05 43.57 -3.80
C HIS A 132 -27.12 43.89 -5.30
N GLY A 133 -28.03 43.26 -6.04
CA GLY A 133 -28.28 43.57 -7.46
C GLY A 133 -27.31 42.93 -8.46
N ILE A 134 -26.41 42.03 -8.02
CA ILE A 134 -25.48 41.30 -8.90
C ILE A 134 -26.05 39.89 -9.17
N GLU A 135 -27.16 39.84 -9.92
CA GLU A 135 -27.95 38.62 -10.09
C GLU A 135 -27.27 37.54 -10.94
N SER A 136 -26.49 37.91 -11.96
CA SER A 136 -25.83 36.96 -12.85
C SER A 136 -24.81 36.10 -12.10
N VAL A 137 -23.98 36.74 -11.28
CA VAL A 137 -22.96 36.06 -10.45
C VAL A 137 -23.62 35.31 -9.30
N GLY A 138 -24.61 35.89 -8.64
CA GLY A 138 -25.27 35.23 -7.52
C GLY A 138 -26.03 33.96 -7.93
N ARG A 139 -26.70 33.94 -9.10
CA ARG A 139 -27.29 32.72 -9.68
C ARG A 139 -26.22 31.68 -10.04
N ALA A 140 -25.10 32.10 -10.62
CA ALA A 140 -24.00 31.19 -10.97
C ALA A 140 -23.41 30.51 -9.73
N LEU A 141 -23.17 31.26 -8.64
CA LEU A 141 -22.67 30.70 -7.38
C LEU A 141 -23.66 29.75 -6.72
N GLN A 142 -24.97 30.07 -6.74
CA GLN A 142 -25.99 29.17 -6.21
C GLN A 142 -26.09 27.86 -7.02
N ALA A 143 -25.94 27.92 -8.34
CA ALA A 143 -25.88 26.75 -9.20
C ALA A 143 -24.60 25.92 -8.99
N ALA A 144 -23.47 26.58 -8.67
CA ALA A 144 -22.20 25.90 -8.39
C ALA A 144 -22.13 25.25 -7.00
N ALA A 145 -22.82 25.80 -6.00
CA ALA A 145 -22.81 25.30 -4.63
C ALA A 145 -23.10 23.79 -4.47
N PRO A 146 -24.15 23.19 -5.08
CA PRO A 146 -24.39 21.75 -4.94
C PRO A 146 -23.30 20.90 -5.60
N ILE A 147 -22.66 21.39 -6.67
CA ILE A 147 -21.57 20.69 -7.38
C ILE A 147 -20.33 20.56 -6.48
N LEU A 148 -20.13 21.51 -5.57
CA LEU A 148 -19.02 21.50 -4.63
C LEU A 148 -19.20 20.50 -3.49
N ARG A 149 -20.41 19.96 -3.27
CA ARG A 149 -20.68 18.97 -2.22
C ARG A 149 -20.36 17.57 -2.75
N ILE A 150 -19.28 16.98 -2.24
CA ILE A 150 -18.84 15.65 -2.65
C ILE A 150 -19.32 14.63 -1.63
N GLU A 151 -20.15 13.69 -2.06
CA GLU A 151 -20.43 12.49 -1.29
C GLU A 151 -19.17 11.60 -1.34
N GLY A 152 -18.63 11.26 -0.17
CA GLY A 152 -17.39 10.49 -0.10
C GLY A 152 -17.52 9.14 -0.81
N PRO A 153 -16.43 8.61 -1.39
CA PRO A 153 -16.56 7.49 -2.30
C PRO A 153 -17.00 6.20 -1.59
N PRO A 154 -17.63 5.27 -2.32
CA PRO A 154 -18.04 3.95 -1.83
C PRO A 154 -16.84 3.00 -1.67
N TRP A 155 -15.97 3.29 -0.69
CA TRP A 155 -14.65 2.66 -0.48
C TRP A 155 -14.64 1.14 -0.58
N LEU A 156 -15.62 0.45 0.03
CA LEU A 156 -15.64 -1.02 0.11
C LEU A 156 -16.83 -1.67 -0.62
N THR A 157 -17.70 -0.85 -1.23
CA THR A 157 -18.91 -1.34 -1.91
C THR A 157 -18.83 -1.18 -3.43
N ASP A 158 -17.89 -0.37 -3.94
CA ASP A 158 -17.63 -0.22 -5.37
C ASP A 158 -16.30 -0.88 -5.80
N PRO A 159 -16.30 -1.72 -6.86
CA PRO A 159 -15.08 -2.33 -7.40
C PRO A 159 -13.96 -1.36 -7.81
N ALA A 160 -14.29 -0.12 -8.18
CA ALA A 160 -13.32 0.89 -8.54
C ALA A 160 -12.59 1.47 -7.32
N TRP A 161 -13.26 1.53 -6.17
CA TRP A 161 -12.77 2.17 -4.95
C TRP A 161 -12.14 1.21 -3.93
N SER A 162 -12.46 -0.08 -4.01
CA SER A 162 -11.93 -1.10 -3.11
C SER A 162 -10.40 -1.17 -3.12
N LYS A 163 -9.76 -1.16 -4.29
CA LYS A 163 -8.30 -1.21 -4.41
C LYS A 163 -7.62 0.06 -3.88
N PRO A 164 -8.07 1.28 -4.24
CA PRO A 164 -7.60 2.51 -3.59
C PRO A 164 -7.73 2.50 -2.07
N ALA A 165 -8.82 1.96 -1.51
CA ALA A 165 -8.97 1.82 -0.06
C ALA A 165 -7.85 0.98 0.57
N PHE A 166 -7.47 -0.15 -0.03
CA PHE A 166 -6.34 -0.95 0.45
C PHE A 166 -4.98 -0.27 0.26
N VAL A 167 -4.80 0.53 -0.80
CA VAL A 167 -3.60 1.37 -0.95
C VAL A 167 -3.51 2.40 0.17
N LEU A 168 -4.62 3.09 0.50
CA LEU A 168 -4.66 4.02 1.63
C LEU A 168 -4.38 3.33 2.97
N LEU A 169 -4.97 2.15 3.18
CA LEU A 169 -4.68 1.31 4.35
C LEU A 169 -3.18 1.00 4.46
N SER A 170 -2.52 0.69 3.34
CA SER A 170 -1.08 0.37 3.34
C SER A 170 -0.21 1.52 3.82
N LEU A 171 -0.63 2.77 3.60
CA LEU A 171 0.08 3.95 4.06
C LEU A 171 0.12 4.06 5.58
N TRP A 172 -0.84 3.46 6.28
CA TRP A 172 -0.83 3.38 7.74
C TRP A 172 0.39 2.62 8.28
N GLY A 173 0.90 1.65 7.50
CA GLY A 173 2.03 0.79 7.87
C GLY A 173 3.41 1.39 7.60
N VAL A 174 3.52 2.58 7.01
CA VAL A 174 4.83 3.16 6.60
C VAL A 174 5.72 3.52 7.77
N GLY A 175 5.19 3.57 9.00
CA GLY A 175 5.92 3.93 10.20
C GLY A 175 7.19 3.10 10.45
N HIS A 176 7.15 1.80 10.13
CA HIS A 176 8.34 0.95 10.24
C HIS A 176 9.44 1.38 9.26
N ALA A 177 9.09 1.65 7.99
CA ALA A 177 10.03 2.14 6.99
C ALA A 177 10.60 3.52 7.36
N VAL A 178 9.79 4.43 7.93
CA VAL A 178 10.25 5.73 8.44
C VAL A 178 11.35 5.56 9.49
N VAL A 179 11.21 4.62 10.42
CA VAL A 179 12.22 4.36 11.45
C VAL A 179 13.51 3.84 10.85
N ILE A 180 13.42 2.92 9.88
CA ILE A 180 14.60 2.41 9.16
C ILE A 180 15.31 3.54 8.40
N TYR A 181 14.56 4.40 7.69
CA TYR A 181 15.13 5.56 7.00
C TYR A 181 15.76 6.56 7.96
N LEU A 182 15.14 6.81 9.11
CA LEU A 182 15.72 7.67 10.14
C LEU A 182 17.05 7.13 10.66
N ALA A 183 17.18 5.81 10.84
CA ALA A 183 18.46 5.21 11.21
C ALA A 183 19.51 5.44 10.11
N GLY A 184 19.16 5.16 8.85
CA GLY A 184 20.07 5.39 7.72
C GLY A 184 20.47 6.85 7.51
N LEU A 185 19.56 7.80 7.80
CA LEU A 185 19.86 9.23 7.73
C LEU A 185 20.85 9.69 8.81
N GLN A 186 20.88 9.00 9.95
CA GLN A 186 21.83 9.29 11.03
C GLN A 186 23.25 8.83 10.72
N ASP A 187 23.40 7.86 9.82
CA ASP A 187 24.70 7.37 9.37
C ASP A 187 25.36 8.29 8.33
N VAL A 188 24.60 9.21 7.70
CA VAL A 188 25.14 10.12 6.68
C VAL A 188 26.13 11.11 7.32
N PRO A 189 27.40 11.14 6.89
CA PRO A 189 28.42 12.00 7.51
C PRO A 189 28.10 13.50 7.42
N ALA A 190 28.20 14.20 8.55
CA ALA A 190 27.89 15.64 8.64
C ALA A 190 28.75 16.52 7.71
N HIS A 191 30.02 16.14 7.50
CA HIS A 191 30.96 16.91 6.67
C HIS A 191 30.53 17.01 5.20
N LEU A 192 29.75 16.05 4.68
CA LEU A 192 29.21 16.13 3.31
C LEU A 192 28.16 17.24 3.18
N TYR A 193 27.38 17.48 4.24
CA TYR A 193 26.42 18.58 4.28
C TYR A 193 27.13 19.93 4.41
N GLU A 194 28.18 20.02 5.24
CA GLU A 194 28.99 21.22 5.41
C GLU A 194 29.69 21.61 4.10
N ALA A 195 30.29 20.64 3.41
CA ALA A 195 30.91 20.87 2.10
C ALA A 195 29.89 21.38 1.06
N ALA A 196 28.71 20.75 1.00
CA ALA A 196 27.65 21.20 0.10
C ALA A 196 27.14 22.61 0.43
N GLU A 197 27.10 23.00 1.72
CA GLU A 197 26.75 24.37 2.13
C GLU A 197 27.81 25.39 1.74
N LEU A 198 29.09 25.04 1.85
CA LEU A 198 30.19 25.89 1.36
C LEU A 198 30.12 26.10 -0.16
N ASP A 199 29.68 25.09 -0.91
CA ASP A 199 29.42 25.15 -2.35
C ASP A 199 28.10 25.88 -2.72
N GLY A 200 27.35 26.39 -1.73
CA GLY A 200 26.10 27.12 -1.93
C GLY A 200 24.89 26.25 -2.28
N ALA A 201 24.94 24.95 -1.97
CA ALA A 201 23.86 24.01 -2.27
C ALA A 201 22.61 24.29 -1.43
N ASN A 202 21.46 24.39 -2.09
CA ASN A 202 20.16 24.52 -1.43
C ASN A 202 19.68 23.16 -0.87
N TRP A 203 18.61 23.18 -0.07
CA TRP A 203 18.07 21.98 0.58
C TRP A 203 17.70 20.85 -0.41
N LEU A 204 17.08 21.18 -1.55
CA LEU A 204 16.72 20.18 -2.57
C LEU A 204 17.96 19.54 -3.20
N GLN A 205 19.02 20.33 -3.42
CA GLN A 205 20.29 19.84 -3.92
C GLN A 205 20.96 18.92 -2.90
N LYS A 206 20.98 19.30 -1.61
CA LYS A 206 21.50 18.43 -0.54
C LYS A 206 20.72 17.12 -0.45
N VAL A 207 19.39 17.15 -0.50
CA VAL A 207 18.57 15.92 -0.52
C VAL A 207 18.88 15.05 -1.73
N ARG A 208 18.91 15.63 -2.94
CA ARG A 208 19.07 14.88 -4.19
C ARG A 208 20.48 14.33 -4.39
N TYR A 209 21.50 15.08 -4.00
CA TYR A 209 22.90 14.78 -4.35
C TYR A 209 23.75 14.29 -3.18
N VAL A 210 23.33 14.52 -1.92
CA VAL A 210 24.02 14.02 -0.74
C VAL A 210 23.17 12.94 -0.06
N THR A 211 21.96 13.30 0.37
CA THR A 211 21.15 12.41 1.22
C THR A 211 20.68 11.15 0.51
N LEU A 212 19.95 11.28 -0.61
CA LEU A 212 19.37 10.14 -1.33
C LEU A 212 20.43 9.14 -1.84
N PRO A 213 21.59 9.58 -2.37
CA PRO A 213 22.67 8.65 -2.72
C PRO A 213 23.24 7.90 -1.52
N MET A 214 23.46 8.58 -0.39
CA MET A 214 24.04 7.94 0.81
C MET A 214 23.09 6.94 1.47
N ILE A 215 21.78 7.23 1.50
CA ILE A 215 20.79 6.28 2.02
C ILE A 215 20.30 5.27 0.97
N SER A 216 20.89 5.24 -0.22
CA SER A 216 20.49 4.32 -1.29
C SER A 216 20.50 2.83 -0.90
N PRO A 217 21.43 2.31 -0.06
CA PRO A 217 21.35 0.93 0.43
C PRO A 217 20.08 0.69 1.28
N VAL A 218 19.68 1.69 2.06
CA VAL A 218 18.49 1.65 2.91
C VAL A 218 17.21 1.73 2.09
N ILE A 219 17.21 2.53 1.01
CA ILE A 219 16.11 2.56 0.03
C ILE A 219 15.96 1.19 -0.64
N GLN A 220 17.06 0.59 -1.08
CA GLN A 220 17.04 -0.72 -1.72
C GLN A 220 16.52 -1.81 -0.77
N PHE A 221 16.99 -1.80 0.48
CA PHE A 221 16.52 -2.74 1.50
C PHE A 221 15.00 -2.65 1.71
N ASN A 222 14.48 -1.43 1.92
CA ASN A 222 13.04 -1.21 2.08
C ASN A 222 12.25 -1.54 0.80
N LEU A 223 12.82 -1.31 -0.39
CA LEU A 223 12.19 -1.72 -1.65
C LEU A 223 12.01 -3.24 -1.73
N ILE A 224 13.03 -4.01 -1.35
CA ILE A 224 12.96 -5.49 -1.35
C ILE A 224 11.93 -5.97 -0.34
N LEU A 225 11.99 -5.48 0.90
CA LEU A 225 11.01 -5.83 1.93
C LEU A 225 9.60 -5.44 1.53
N GLY A 226 9.44 -4.26 0.91
CA GLY A 226 8.19 -3.79 0.37
C GLY A 226 7.65 -4.77 -0.68
N ILE A 227 8.43 -5.11 -1.70
CA ILE A 227 8.04 -6.07 -2.74
C ILE A 227 7.53 -7.36 -2.10
N ILE A 228 8.31 -7.99 -1.23
CA ILE A 228 7.92 -9.23 -0.54
C ILE A 228 6.60 -9.03 0.23
N GLY A 229 6.49 -7.95 1.01
CA GLY A 229 5.31 -7.64 1.80
C GLY A 229 4.04 -7.41 0.96
N SER A 230 4.15 -6.75 -0.19
CA SER A 230 2.99 -6.46 -1.05
C SER A 230 2.37 -7.71 -1.66
N PHE A 231 3.19 -8.71 -1.98
CA PHE A 231 2.73 -10.01 -2.49
C PHE A 231 2.26 -10.94 -1.37
N GLN A 232 2.58 -10.63 -0.10
CA GLN A 232 2.12 -11.36 1.09
C GLN A 232 0.90 -10.70 1.79
N PHE A 233 0.29 -9.70 1.16
CA PHE A 233 -0.84 -8.96 1.74
C PHE A 233 -2.10 -9.83 1.86
N PHE A 234 -2.44 -10.26 3.09
CA PHE A 234 -3.52 -11.24 3.34
C PHE A 234 -4.51 -10.82 4.43
N ALA A 235 -4.02 -10.56 5.66
CA ALA A 235 -4.90 -10.51 6.82
C ALA A 235 -5.93 -9.36 6.77
N ALA A 236 -5.50 -8.16 6.38
CA ALA A 236 -6.41 -7.02 6.25
C ALA A 236 -7.49 -7.23 5.17
N PRO A 237 -7.16 -7.59 3.90
CA PRO A 237 -8.18 -7.78 2.88
C PRO A 237 -9.09 -8.97 3.17
N TYR A 238 -8.59 -10.03 3.79
CA TYR A 238 -9.42 -11.17 4.19
C TYR A 238 -10.47 -10.80 5.24
N VAL A 239 -10.12 -9.92 6.19
CA VAL A 239 -11.07 -9.41 7.20
C VAL A 239 -12.03 -8.36 6.62
N MET A 240 -11.50 -7.44 5.81
CA MET A 240 -12.27 -6.27 5.36
C MET A 240 -13.15 -6.55 4.14
N ALA A 241 -12.71 -7.45 3.27
CA ALA A 241 -13.39 -7.81 2.03
C ALA A 241 -13.50 -9.34 1.91
N PRO A 242 -14.38 -9.98 2.70
CA PRO A 242 -14.64 -11.41 2.57
C PRO A 242 -14.93 -11.81 1.12
N ASN A 243 -14.34 -12.91 0.65
CA ASN A 243 -14.41 -13.37 -0.74
C ASN A 243 -13.90 -12.35 -1.79
N GLY A 244 -13.17 -11.32 -1.35
CA GLY A 244 -12.62 -10.25 -2.20
C GLY A 244 -13.67 -9.28 -2.74
N GLN A 245 -14.81 -9.15 -2.07
CA GLN A 245 -15.88 -8.23 -2.47
C GLN A 245 -15.40 -6.77 -2.59
N PRO A 246 -16.06 -5.94 -3.43
CA PRO A 246 -17.15 -6.27 -4.36
C PRO A 246 -16.60 -6.88 -5.66
N ALA A 247 -17.35 -7.79 -6.28
CA ALA A 247 -17.02 -8.40 -7.58
C ALA A 247 -15.57 -8.95 -7.70
N ARG A 248 -14.99 -9.50 -6.62
CA ARG A 248 -13.58 -9.97 -6.55
C ARG A 248 -12.53 -8.88 -6.83
N SER A 249 -12.87 -7.60 -6.67
CA SER A 249 -11.92 -6.48 -6.86
C SER A 249 -10.88 -6.37 -5.75
N ALA A 250 -11.21 -6.86 -4.56
CA ALA A 250 -10.30 -6.97 -3.42
C ALA A 250 -9.86 -8.42 -3.16
N TYR A 251 -9.99 -9.30 -4.16
CA TYR A 251 -9.53 -10.67 -4.05
C TYR A 251 -8.05 -10.71 -4.38
N PHE A 252 -7.20 -10.87 -3.37
CA PHE A 252 -5.74 -10.91 -3.54
C PHE A 252 -5.23 -12.33 -3.73
N TYR A 253 -4.06 -12.46 -4.36
CA TYR A 253 -3.42 -13.74 -4.64
C TYR A 253 -3.29 -14.66 -3.41
N THR A 254 -2.92 -14.09 -2.26
CA THR A 254 -2.79 -14.81 -0.99
C THR A 254 -4.14 -15.29 -0.44
N MET A 255 -5.22 -14.57 -0.70
CA MET A 255 -6.57 -15.01 -0.35
C MET A 255 -6.96 -16.22 -1.21
N MET A 256 -6.64 -16.20 -2.50
CA MET A 256 -6.85 -17.35 -3.38
C MET A 256 -6.06 -18.58 -2.92
N LEU A 257 -4.81 -18.41 -2.51
CA LEU A 257 -4.01 -19.47 -1.90
C LEU A 257 -4.72 -20.04 -0.67
N TYR A 258 -5.13 -19.16 0.26
CA TYR A 258 -5.80 -19.54 1.50
C TYR A 258 -7.11 -20.29 1.24
N ASP A 259 -7.97 -19.76 0.38
CA ASP A 259 -9.28 -20.34 0.08
C ASP A 259 -9.15 -21.76 -0.51
N ASN A 260 -8.18 -21.95 -1.40
CA ASN A 260 -7.89 -23.27 -1.98
C ASN A 260 -7.31 -24.24 -0.95
N ALA A 261 -6.44 -23.77 -0.05
CA ALA A 261 -5.84 -24.61 0.98
C ALA A 261 -6.86 -25.04 2.03
N PHE A 262 -7.62 -24.10 2.61
CA PHE A 262 -8.37 -24.33 3.84
C PHE A 262 -9.87 -24.56 3.59
N PRO A 263 -10.67 -23.59 3.10
CA PRO A 263 -12.06 -23.83 2.72
C PRO A 263 -12.26 -24.97 1.71
N TYR A 264 -11.48 -25.00 0.63
CA TYR A 264 -11.68 -25.97 -0.46
C TYR A 264 -10.88 -27.26 -0.30
N LEU A 265 -9.93 -27.30 0.64
CA LEU A 265 -9.07 -28.47 0.93
C LEU A 265 -8.29 -28.99 -0.30
N ARG A 266 -8.11 -28.16 -1.34
CA ARG A 266 -7.33 -28.46 -2.55
C ARG A 266 -5.85 -28.16 -2.30
N MET A 267 -5.25 -28.95 -1.43
CA MET A 267 -3.87 -28.72 -0.95
C MET A 267 -2.82 -28.79 -2.06
N GLY A 268 -2.97 -29.72 -3.02
CA GLY A 268 -2.05 -29.81 -4.15
C GLY A 268 -2.07 -28.55 -5.02
N TYR A 269 -3.28 -28.09 -5.36
CA TYR A 269 -3.48 -26.85 -6.10
C TYR A 269 -2.98 -25.61 -5.32
N ALA A 270 -3.25 -25.54 -4.00
CA ALA A 270 -2.74 -24.46 -3.15
C ALA A 270 -1.20 -24.44 -3.07
N CYS A 271 -0.54 -25.61 -3.06
CA CYS A 271 0.92 -25.70 -3.16
C CYS A 271 1.42 -25.17 -4.51
N ALA A 272 0.73 -25.46 -5.62
CA ALA A 272 1.09 -24.91 -6.93
C ALA A 272 0.98 -23.37 -6.94
N ILE A 273 -0.11 -22.82 -6.38
CA ILE A 273 -0.29 -21.38 -6.17
C ILE A 273 0.89 -20.79 -5.36
N ALA A 274 1.27 -21.42 -4.25
CA ALA A 274 2.36 -20.96 -3.40
C ALA A 274 3.72 -20.91 -4.14
N TRP A 275 4.01 -21.93 -4.96
CA TRP A 275 5.25 -21.97 -5.76
C TRP A 275 5.26 -20.93 -6.87
N VAL A 276 4.12 -20.69 -7.53
CA VAL A 276 4.01 -19.62 -8.52
C VAL A 276 4.21 -18.24 -7.87
N LEU A 277 3.61 -18.01 -6.70
CA LEU A 277 3.87 -16.78 -5.92
C LEU A 277 5.35 -16.61 -5.58
N PHE A 278 6.00 -17.67 -5.11
CA PHE A 278 7.42 -17.66 -4.80
C PHE A 278 8.26 -17.24 -6.01
N VAL A 279 7.99 -17.82 -7.18
CA VAL A 279 8.68 -17.46 -8.43
C VAL A 279 8.41 -16.00 -8.80
N ILE A 280 7.17 -15.52 -8.70
CA ILE A 280 6.82 -14.12 -8.98
C ILE A 280 7.60 -13.17 -8.06
N VAL A 281 7.56 -13.41 -6.75
CA VAL A 281 8.27 -12.59 -5.76
C VAL A 281 9.77 -12.62 -6.03
N LEU A 282 10.34 -13.81 -6.28
CA LEU A 282 11.76 -13.96 -6.61
C LEU A 282 12.15 -13.15 -7.86
N VAL A 283 11.37 -13.25 -8.94
CA VAL A 283 11.62 -12.50 -10.18
C VAL A 283 11.52 -11.00 -9.92
N CYS A 284 10.47 -10.52 -9.24
CA CYS A 284 10.32 -9.10 -8.89
C CYS A 284 11.48 -8.59 -8.03
N THR A 285 11.91 -9.37 -7.03
CA THR A 285 13.06 -9.03 -6.18
C THR A 285 14.37 -9.02 -6.96
N LEU A 286 14.61 -10.01 -7.83
CA LEU A 286 15.81 -10.05 -8.68
C LEU A 286 15.86 -8.87 -9.66
N VAL A 287 14.72 -8.49 -10.24
CA VAL A 287 14.60 -7.30 -11.09
C VAL A 287 14.92 -6.04 -10.29
N ALA A 288 14.33 -5.89 -9.09
CA ALA A 288 14.59 -4.75 -8.22
C ALA A 288 16.08 -4.66 -7.80
N LEU A 289 16.70 -5.78 -7.44
CA LEU A 289 18.13 -5.86 -7.16
C LEU A 289 18.98 -5.45 -8.38
N ARG A 290 18.62 -5.92 -9.58
CA ARG A 290 19.37 -5.65 -10.80
C ARG A 290 19.28 -4.18 -11.24
N VAL A 291 18.12 -3.57 -11.07
CA VAL A 291 17.89 -2.14 -11.35
C VAL A 291 18.58 -1.27 -10.30
N SER A 292 18.43 -1.61 -9.01
CA SER A 292 18.95 -0.80 -7.91
C SER A 292 20.47 -0.87 -7.76
N SER A 293 21.10 -2.03 -8.01
CA SER A 293 22.57 -2.20 -7.87
C SER A 293 23.41 -1.28 -8.76
N ARG A 294 22.81 -0.66 -9.78
CA ARG A 294 23.48 0.35 -10.61
C ARG A 294 23.62 1.72 -9.95
N HIS A 295 22.92 1.96 -8.84
CA HIS A 295 22.78 3.28 -8.21
C HIS A 295 23.09 3.29 -6.71
N VAL A 296 23.53 2.16 -6.15
CA VAL A 296 23.78 2.01 -4.70
C VAL A 296 25.24 2.31 -4.40
N HIS A 297 25.47 3.31 -3.55
CA HIS A 297 26.79 3.69 -3.08
C HIS A 297 27.01 3.06 -1.71
N TYR A 298 27.99 2.17 -1.60
CA TYR A 298 28.42 1.63 -0.31
C TYR A 298 29.54 2.52 0.21
N GLU A 299 29.40 3.04 1.43
CA GLU A 299 30.53 3.69 2.11
C GLU A 299 31.60 2.63 2.36
N GLY A 300 32.61 2.57 1.48
CA GLY A 300 33.72 1.61 1.56
C GLY A 300 34.22 1.03 0.23
N MET A 301 33.65 1.40 -0.92
CA MET A 301 34.19 1.09 -2.26
C MET A 301 34.19 2.33 -3.15
#